data_AF-A0A847FLH2-F1
#
_entry.id   AF-A0A847FLH2-F1
#
_cell.length_a   1.000
_cell.length_b   1.000
_cell.length_c   1.000
_cell.angle_alpha   90.00
_cell.angle_beta   90.00
_cell.angle_gamma   90.00
#
_symmetry.space_group_name_H-M   'P 1'
#
loop_
_entity.id
_entity.type
_entity.pdbx_description
1 polymer ?
#
loop_
_entity_poly.entity_id
_entity_poly.type
_entity_poly.pdbx_seq_one_letter_code
_entity_poly.pdbx_strand_id
1 'polypeptide(L)'
;MDTIRVEVWLYGPIARYAGEASQGSHAHLYYDLPPGSTMAELLDLLGLPTEEKGITFINGSLAALPGLETDRTVILKDGDRVGISHRKAMWPFQYRFGASLTPEVQEEFRDRTDRGVHHAYTGPEDQT
;
A
#
# COMPACT_ATOMS: atom_id res chain seq x y z
N MET A 1 27.87 1.15 -9.86
CA MET A 1 27.05 0.83 -8.68
C MET A 1 25.74 0.35 -9.23
N ASP A 2 25.34 -0.86 -8.88
CA ASP A 2 24.04 -1.37 -9.30
C ASP A 2 22.95 -0.62 -8.53
N THR A 3 21.85 -0.31 -9.22
CA THR A 3 20.66 0.36 -8.67
C THR A 3 19.43 -0.40 -9.12
N ILE A 4 18.39 -0.37 -8.30
CA ILE A 4 17.04 -0.79 -8.68
C ILE A 4 16.22 0.45 -9.02
N ARG A 5 15.37 0.38 -10.04
CA ARG A 5 14.45 1.45 -10.40
C ARG A 5 13.03 1.09 -9.97
N VAL A 6 12.46 1.91 -9.11
CA VAL A 6 11.10 1.73 -8.59
C VAL A 6 10.18 2.81 -9.15
N GLU A 7 9.01 2.40 -9.62
CA GLU A 7 7.95 3.29 -10.09
C GLU A 7 7.01 3.63 -8.92
N VAL A 8 6.76 4.91 -8.67
CA VAL A 8 5.95 5.36 -7.53
C VAL A 8 4.81 6.25 -7.99
N TRP A 9 3.61 5.90 -7.55
CA TRP A 9 2.40 6.68 -7.73
C TRP A 9 1.89 7.19 -6.38
N LEU A 10 1.67 8.50 -6.29
CA LEU A 10 1.03 9.14 -5.14
C LEU A 10 -0.36 9.60 -5.54
N TYR A 11 -1.37 9.31 -4.73
CA TYR A 11 -2.77 9.68 -5.01
C TYR A 11 -3.39 10.52 -3.90
N GLY A 12 -4.15 11.54 -4.33
CA GLY A 12 -4.80 12.51 -3.47
C GLY A 12 -3.84 13.59 -2.97
N PRO A 13 -4.12 14.21 -1.82
CA PRO A 13 -3.33 15.33 -1.29
C PRO A 13 -1.84 15.03 -1.11
N ILE A 14 -1.46 13.77 -0.93
CA ILE A 14 -0.05 13.37 -0.78
C ILE A 14 0.75 13.48 -2.07
N ALA A 15 0.10 13.71 -3.22
CA ALA A 15 0.79 14.07 -4.46
C ALA A 15 1.69 15.31 -4.29
N ARG A 16 1.41 16.18 -3.31
CA ARG A 16 2.24 17.36 -3.00
C ARG A 16 3.67 17.00 -2.58
N TYR A 17 3.90 15.80 -2.05
CA TYR A 17 5.23 15.31 -1.66
C TYR A 17 6.14 15.05 -2.87
N ALA A 18 5.58 15.01 -4.09
CA ALA A 18 6.35 14.88 -5.33
C ALA A 18 6.95 16.20 -5.84
N GLY A 19 6.74 17.33 -5.13
CA GLY A 19 7.22 18.64 -5.56
C GLY A 19 6.68 19.03 -6.94
N GLU A 20 7.58 19.38 -7.86
CA GLU A 20 7.23 19.79 -9.23
C GLU A 20 6.55 18.71 -10.06
N ALA A 21 6.72 17.42 -9.71
CA ALA A 21 6.05 16.32 -10.39
C ALA A 21 4.58 16.14 -9.95
N SER A 22 4.12 16.94 -8.98
CA SER A 22 2.72 16.93 -8.54
C SER A 22 1.78 17.48 -9.62
N GLN A 23 0.75 16.71 -9.96
CA GLN A 23 -0.36 17.14 -10.82
C GLN A 23 -1.62 17.50 -10.00
N GLY A 24 -1.43 17.89 -8.74
CA GLY A 24 -2.50 18.29 -7.82
C GLY A 24 -3.18 17.11 -7.13
N SER A 25 -3.73 16.16 -7.89
CA SER A 25 -4.45 14.98 -7.34
C SER A 25 -3.66 13.69 -7.44
N HIS A 26 -2.56 13.68 -8.19
CA HIS A 26 -1.68 12.53 -8.32
C HIS A 26 -0.26 12.99 -8.67
N ALA A 27 0.71 12.10 -8.49
CA ALA A 27 2.06 12.27 -8.98
C ALA A 27 2.63 10.91 -9.41
N HIS A 28 3.54 10.94 -10.37
CA HIS A 28 4.25 9.78 -10.89
C HIS A 28 5.75 10.05 -10.84
N LEU A 29 6.48 9.18 -10.16
CA LEU A 29 7.90 9.34 -9.85
C LEU A 29 8.66 8.05 -10.17
N TYR A 30 9.96 8.20 -10.39
CA TYR A 30 10.90 7.08 -10.42
C TYR A 30 12.01 7.35 -9.41
N TYR A 31 12.35 6.33 -8.62
CA TYR A 31 13.47 6.36 -7.69
C TYR A 31 14.50 5.31 -8.10
N ASP A 32 15.76 5.72 -8.20
CA ASP A 32 16.89 4.81 -8.32
C ASP A 32 17.44 4.58 -6.90
N LEU A 33 17.32 3.34 -6.40
CA LEU A 33 17.66 2.95 -5.03
C LEU A 33 18.79 1.91 -5.02
N PRO A 34 19.56 1.79 -3.93
CA PRO A 34 20.44 0.65 -3.73
C PRO A 34 19.67 -0.69 -3.75
N PRO A 35 20.26 -1.77 -4.31
CA PRO A 35 19.69 -3.10 -4.17
C PRO A 35 19.53 -3.50 -2.70
N GLY A 36 18.38 -4.06 -2.35
CA GLY A 36 18.03 -4.41 -0.97
C GLY A 36 17.32 -3.29 -0.20
N SER A 37 17.10 -2.13 -0.83
CA SER A 37 16.34 -1.05 -0.20
C SER A 37 14.92 -1.45 0.17
N THR A 38 14.40 -0.82 1.22
CA THR A 38 13.07 -1.12 1.77
C THR A 38 12.05 -0.04 1.43
N MET A 39 10.76 -0.38 1.59
CA MET A 39 9.68 0.60 1.59
C MET A 39 9.86 1.69 2.65
N ALA A 40 10.43 1.39 3.82
CA ALA A 40 10.73 2.41 4.83
C ALA A 40 11.68 3.48 4.28
N GLU A 41 12.76 3.07 3.63
CA GLU A 41 13.72 4.00 3.02
C GLU A 41 13.09 4.81 1.88
N LEU A 42 12.22 4.20 1.06
CA LEU A 42 11.47 4.92 0.03
C LEU A 42 10.54 5.98 0.63
N LEU A 43 9.84 5.65 1.72
CA LEU A 43 8.95 6.60 2.42
C LEU A 43 9.74 7.76 3.04
N ASP A 44 10.92 7.47 3.60
CA ASP A 44 11.81 8.49 4.16
C ASP A 44 12.35 9.42 3.05
N LEU A 45 12.69 8.88 1.87
CA LEU A 45 13.10 9.68 0.70
C LEU A 45 11.97 10.55 0.14
N LEU A 46 10.73 10.06 0.16
CA LEU A 46 9.54 10.84 -0.19
C LEU A 46 9.24 11.94 0.84
N GLY A 47 9.75 11.80 2.07
CA GLY A 47 9.37 12.64 3.20
C GLY A 47 7.88 12.53 3.53
N LEU A 48 7.25 11.39 3.23
CA LEU A 48 5.81 11.18 3.42
C LEU A 48 5.51 10.83 4.89
N PRO A 49 4.78 11.67 5.64
CA PRO A 49 4.44 11.37 7.01
C PRO A 49 3.47 10.19 7.12
N THR A 50 3.69 9.40 8.17
CA THR A 50 2.95 8.16 8.42
C THR A 50 1.45 8.40 8.65
N GLU A 51 1.10 9.54 9.25
CA GLU A 51 -0.26 9.98 9.51
C GLU A 51 -1.05 10.35 8.24
N GLU A 52 -0.36 10.72 7.16
CA GLU A 52 -0.96 11.01 5.86
C GLU A 52 -1.01 9.77 4.96
N LYS A 53 -0.16 8.77 5.23
CA LYS A 53 -0.13 7.51 4.50
C LYS A 53 -1.42 6.73 4.74
N GLY A 54 -2.04 6.36 3.62
CA GLY A 54 -3.21 5.51 3.60
C GLY A 54 -2.85 4.10 3.16
N ILE A 55 -3.34 3.75 1.98
CA ILE A 55 -3.18 2.42 1.41
C ILE A 55 -1.91 2.38 0.60
N THR A 56 -1.17 1.28 0.72
CA THR A 56 -0.03 1.00 -0.15
C THR A 56 -0.30 -0.27 -0.94
N PHE A 57 -0.10 -0.19 -2.24
CA PHE A 57 -0.06 -1.34 -3.14
C PHE A 57 1.35 -1.51 -3.68
N ILE A 58 1.83 -2.75 -3.75
CA ILE A 58 3.08 -3.11 -4.40
C ILE A 58 2.74 -4.16 -5.47
N ASN A 59 3.03 -3.85 -6.73
CA ASN A 59 2.71 -4.70 -7.88
C ASN A 59 1.23 -5.15 -7.92
N GLY A 60 0.32 -4.24 -7.53
CA GLY A 60 -1.13 -4.51 -7.47
C GLY A 60 -1.60 -5.29 -6.24
N SER A 61 -0.70 -5.72 -5.36
CA SER A 61 -1.04 -6.40 -4.11
C SER A 61 -1.10 -5.41 -2.95
N LEU A 62 -2.12 -5.54 -2.10
CA LEU A 62 -2.29 -4.70 -0.91
C LEU A 62 -1.17 -5.02 0.09
N ALA A 63 -0.35 -4.02 0.41
CA ALA A 63 0.82 -4.13 1.27
C ALA A 63 0.65 -3.40 2.61
N ALA A 64 -0.18 -2.34 2.67
CA ALA A 64 -0.53 -1.66 3.92
C ALA A 64 -1.85 -0.91 3.82
N LEU A 65 -2.46 -0.63 4.97
CA LEU A 65 -3.66 0.18 5.11
C LEU A 65 -3.64 0.97 6.44
N PRO A 66 -4.50 1.98 6.62
CA PRO A 66 -4.58 2.70 7.89
C PRO A 66 -4.76 1.76 9.10
N GLY A 67 -3.80 1.77 10.02
CA GLY A 67 -3.79 0.88 11.19
C GLY A 67 -3.06 -0.46 10.97
N LEU A 68 -2.47 -0.67 9.79
CA LEU A 68 -1.60 -1.79 9.48
C LEU A 68 -0.43 -1.34 8.58
N GLU A 69 0.76 -1.24 9.17
CA GLU A 69 1.97 -0.71 8.51
C GLU A 69 2.97 -1.80 8.10
N THR A 70 2.44 -2.92 7.59
CA THR A 70 3.21 -4.11 7.17
C THR A 70 4.11 -3.87 5.96
N ASP A 71 3.90 -2.79 5.22
CA ASP A 71 4.69 -2.48 4.03
C ASP A 71 6.12 -2.05 4.37
N ARG A 72 6.37 -1.47 5.54
CA ARG A 72 7.66 -0.82 5.87
C ARG A 72 8.87 -1.75 5.72
N THR A 73 8.72 -3.04 6.00
CA THR A 73 9.80 -4.05 5.94
C THR A 73 9.94 -4.71 4.57
N VAL A 74 9.08 -4.40 3.61
CA VAL A 74 9.15 -4.99 2.26
C VAL A 74 10.42 -4.52 1.57
N ILE A 75 11.25 -5.46 1.12
CA ILE A 75 12.42 -5.22 0.27
C ILE A 75 11.95 -5.02 -1.16
N LEU A 76 12.27 -3.85 -1.73
CA LEU A 76 11.94 -3.48 -3.09
C LEU A 76 12.89 -4.15 -4.10
N LYS A 77 12.35 -4.47 -5.26
CA LYS A 77 13.06 -5.07 -6.39
C LYS A 77 13.05 -4.12 -7.58
N ASP A 78 13.99 -4.35 -8.49
CA ASP A 78 14.05 -3.61 -9.76
C ASP A 78 12.75 -3.79 -10.55
N GLY A 79 12.17 -2.68 -11.00
CA GLY A 79 10.91 -2.64 -11.72
C GLY A 79 9.64 -2.71 -10.86
N ASP A 80 9.75 -2.73 -9.53
CA ASP A 80 8.57 -2.71 -8.65
C ASP A 80 7.74 -1.44 -8.86
N ARG A 81 6.41 -1.60 -8.76
CA ARG A 81 5.43 -0.52 -8.84
C ARG A 81 4.74 -0.32 -7.51
N VAL A 82 4.90 0.86 -6.93
CA VAL A 82 4.36 1.24 -5.62
C VAL A 82 3.27 2.30 -5.80
N GLY A 83 2.06 2.02 -5.33
CA GLY A 83 0.96 2.97 -5.31
C GLY A 83 0.59 3.34 -3.89
N ILE A 84 0.68 4.62 -3.53
CA ILE A 84 0.35 5.14 -2.19
C ILE A 84 -0.82 6.11 -2.29
N SER A 85 -1.85 5.90 -1.49
CA SER A 85 -3.00 6.79 -1.39
C SER A 85 -3.00 7.53 -0.06
N HIS A 86 -3.51 8.75 -0.03
CA HIS A 86 -3.75 9.47 1.23
C HIS A 86 -4.70 8.71 2.17
N ARG A 87 -4.52 8.83 3.48
CA ARG A 87 -5.29 8.12 4.54
C ARG A 87 -6.81 8.24 4.43
N LYS A 88 -7.32 9.35 3.89
CA LYS A 88 -8.77 9.59 3.71
C LYS A 88 -9.33 9.07 2.39
N ALA A 89 -8.52 8.44 1.54
CA ALA A 89 -9.01 7.83 0.31
C ALA A 89 -10.03 6.74 0.64
N MET A 90 -11.20 6.78 0.00
CA MET A 90 -12.21 5.74 0.18
C MET A 90 -11.66 4.41 -0.32
N TRP A 91 -11.91 3.34 0.43
CA TRP A 91 -11.65 1.96 0.01
C TRP A 91 -12.71 1.50 -0.99
N PRO A 92 -12.37 1.22 -2.27
CA PRO A 92 -13.29 0.51 -3.15
C PRO A 92 -13.70 -0.81 -2.52
N PHE A 93 -15.01 -1.06 -2.47
CA PHE A 93 -15.62 -2.26 -1.90
C PHE A 93 -15.02 -3.56 -2.46
N GLN A 94 -14.53 -3.54 -3.70
CA GLN A 94 -13.90 -4.66 -4.39
C GLN A 94 -12.68 -5.24 -3.65
N TYR A 95 -11.93 -4.43 -2.91
CA TYR A 95 -10.78 -4.91 -2.15
C TYR A 95 -11.16 -5.69 -0.87
N ARG A 96 -12.43 -5.67 -0.47
CA ARG A 96 -12.94 -6.45 0.67
C ARG A 96 -13.26 -7.91 0.33
N PHE A 97 -13.26 -8.29 -0.96
CA PHE A 97 -13.70 -9.62 -1.42
C PHE A 97 -12.72 -10.36 -2.34
N GLY A 98 -11.50 -9.85 -2.57
CA GLY A 98 -10.56 -10.55 -3.45
C GLY A 98 -9.32 -9.79 -3.92
N ALA A 99 -8.86 -8.79 -3.16
CA ALA A 99 -7.56 -8.20 -3.45
C ALA A 99 -6.46 -9.24 -3.22
N SER A 100 -5.48 -9.34 -4.13
CA SER A 100 -4.23 -10.03 -3.81
C SER A 100 -3.56 -9.31 -2.63
N LEU A 101 -3.20 -10.05 -1.60
CA LEU A 101 -2.54 -9.54 -0.40
C LEU A 101 -1.07 -9.95 -0.42
N THR A 102 -0.16 -9.08 0.00
CA THR A 102 1.24 -9.49 0.20
C THR A 102 1.36 -10.49 1.37
N PRO A 103 2.42 -11.32 1.43
CA PRO A 103 2.61 -12.27 2.52
C PRO A 103 2.56 -11.62 3.91
N GLU A 104 3.09 -10.41 4.06
CA GLU A 104 3.13 -9.67 5.33
C GLU A 104 1.73 -9.32 5.82
N VAL A 105 0.84 -8.87 4.91
CA VAL A 105 -0.57 -8.59 5.25
C VAL A 105 -1.31 -9.89 5.60
N GLN A 106 -1.03 -10.98 4.89
CA GLN A 106 -1.66 -12.28 5.17
C GLN A 106 -1.22 -12.85 6.51
N GLU A 107 0.01 -12.60 6.94
CA GLU A 107 0.53 -13.02 8.24
C GLU A 107 -0.16 -12.23 9.37
N GLU A 108 -0.21 -10.90 9.28
CA GLU A 108 -0.88 -10.10 10.31
C GLU A 108 -2.38 -10.46 10.42
N PHE A 109 -3.07 -10.65 9.30
CA PHE A 109 -4.50 -11.00 9.33
C PHE A 109 -4.78 -12.38 9.93
N ARG A 110 -3.81 -13.31 9.92
CA ARG A 110 -3.95 -14.61 10.59
C ARG A 110 -3.87 -14.48 12.11
N ASP A 111 -3.11 -13.52 12.61
CA ASP A 111 -2.85 -13.33 14.04
C ASP A 111 -3.89 -12.44 14.75
N ARG A 112 -4.75 -11.74 13.99
CA ARG A 112 -5.85 -10.95 14.56
C ARG A 112 -7.11 -11.78 14.82
N THR A 113 -7.68 -11.63 16.03
CA THR A 113 -8.96 -12.26 16.43
C THR A 113 -10.16 -11.79 15.61
N ASP A 114 -10.08 -10.60 14.99
CA ASP A 114 -11.14 -10.01 14.16
C ASP A 114 -11.08 -10.43 12.68
N ARG A 115 -10.05 -11.21 12.27
CA ARG A 115 -9.83 -11.73 10.91
C ARG A 115 -10.00 -10.68 9.79
N GLY A 116 -9.82 -9.39 10.10
CA GLY A 116 -9.87 -8.29 9.13
C GLY A 116 -11.23 -7.98 8.49
N VAL A 117 -12.21 -8.89 8.45
CA VAL A 117 -13.61 -8.67 8.00
C VAL A 117 -14.52 -9.78 8.53
N HIS A 118 -15.28 -9.55 9.61
CA HIS A 118 -16.50 -10.33 9.87
C HIS A 118 -17.66 -9.66 9.14
N HIS A 119 -17.98 -10.16 7.95
CA HIS A 119 -19.35 -10.33 7.43
C HIS A 119 -19.27 -11.04 6.07
N ALA A 120 -18.78 -12.29 6.08
CA ALA A 120 -19.36 -13.27 5.19
C ALA A 120 -20.79 -13.48 5.68
N TYR A 121 -21.78 -13.16 4.85
CA TYR A 121 -23.15 -13.60 5.05
C TYR A 121 -23.11 -15.07 5.48
N THR A 122 -23.65 -15.38 6.65
CA THR A 122 -24.17 -16.72 6.88
C THR A 122 -25.08 -17.01 5.69
N GLY A 123 -24.77 -18.11 4.98
CA GLY A 123 -25.64 -18.61 3.93
C GLY A 123 -27.07 -18.73 4.47
N PRO A 124 -28.09 -18.66 3.60
CA PRO A 124 -29.48 -18.70 4.03
C PRO A 124 -29.69 -19.92 4.93
N GLU A 125 -30.00 -19.65 6.19
CA GLU A 125 -30.45 -20.66 7.14
C GLU A 125 -31.71 -21.30 6.56
N ASP A 126 -31.72 -22.64 6.58
CA ASP A 126 -32.86 -23.49 6.33
C ASP A 126 -34.13 -22.89 6.94
N GLN A 127 -35.06 -22.49 6.08
CA GLN A 127 -36.46 -22.37 6.47
C GLN A 127 -37.09 -23.76 6.33
N THR A 128 -37.22 -24.41 7.50
CA THR A 128 -38.17 -25.47 7.90
C THR A 128 -39.11 -26.01 6.83
#